data_AF-A0A2S1KQM3-F1
#
_entry.id   AF-A0A2S1KQM3-F1
#
_cell.length_a   1.000
_cell.length_b   1.000
_cell.length_c   1.000
_cell.angle_alpha   90.00
_cell.angle_beta   90.00
_cell.angle_gamma   90.00
#
_symmetry.space_group_name_H-M   'P 1'
#
loop_
_entity.id
_entity.type
_entity.pdbx_description
1 polymer ?
#
loop_
_entity_poly.entity_id
_entity_poly.type
_entity_poly.pdbx_seq_one_letter_code
_entity_poly.pdbx_strand_id
1 'polypeptide(L)'
;MLLLSTSFDKGVAFDFAKDPSDSYILQMTIPAGTGHGAYIAPLSKEYGLESEYLVKDHSEFKVTGFSTLTGNYNQKYHVVEMTMVK
;
A
#
# COMPACT_ATOMS: atom_id res chain seq x y z
N MET A 1 11.16 15.06 5.37
CA MET A 1 11.31 13.90 4.47
C MET A 1 10.05 13.07 4.63
N LEU A 2 9.21 12.99 3.60
CA LEU A 2 7.95 12.23 3.64
C LEU A 2 8.17 10.95 2.82
N LEU A 3 8.29 9.83 3.51
CA LEU A 3 8.34 8.50 2.90
C LEU A 3 6.91 7.94 2.83
N LEU A 4 6.66 7.05 1.88
CA LEU A 4 5.38 6.36 1.78
C LEU A 4 5.54 4.94 2.33
N SER A 5 4.91 4.67 3.49
CA SER A 5 4.84 3.34 4.08
C SER A 5 3.77 2.52 3.37
N THR A 6 4.12 1.29 2.97
CA THR A 6 3.26 0.39 2.20
C THR A 6 3.45 -1.03 2.70
N SER A 7 2.52 -1.92 2.40
CA SER A 7 2.60 -3.33 2.80
C SER A 7 2.37 -4.25 1.61
N PHE A 8 3.07 -5.39 1.61
CA PHE A 8 2.75 -6.52 0.72
C PHE A 8 1.51 -7.31 1.18
N ASP A 9 1.12 -7.17 2.44
CA ASP A 9 -0.05 -7.85 2.98
C ASP A 9 -1.30 -6.97 2.85
N LYS A 10 -2.21 -7.42 2.00
CA LYS A 10 -3.51 -6.78 1.77
C LYS A 10 -4.41 -6.84 3.00
N GLY A 11 -4.20 -7.81 3.90
CA GLY A 11 -4.96 -7.97 5.14
C GLY A 11 -4.80 -6.77 6.07
N VAL A 12 -3.57 -6.25 6.18
CA VAL A 12 -3.22 -5.11 7.04
C VAL A 12 -3.96 -3.84 6.58
N ALA A 13 -4.24 -3.69 5.27
CA ALA A 13 -5.01 -2.56 4.77
C ALA A 13 -6.42 -2.47 5.37
N PHE A 14 -7.01 -3.60 5.77
CA PHE A 14 -8.32 -3.62 6.43
C PHE A 14 -8.26 -3.25 7.90
N ASP A 15 -7.15 -3.54 8.58
CA ASP A 15 -6.95 -3.17 9.99
C ASP A 15 -6.77 -1.65 10.16
N PHE A 16 -6.26 -0.97 9.13
CA PHE A 16 -6.12 0.49 9.11
C PHE A 16 -7.41 1.24 8.77
N ALA A 17 -8.36 0.59 8.11
CA ALA A 17 -9.57 1.24 7.62
C ALA A 17 -10.70 1.16 8.65
N LYS A 18 -10.73 2.13 9.58
CA LYS A 18 -11.74 2.21 10.65
C LYS A 18 -13.18 2.46 10.14
N ASP A 19 -13.32 3.09 8.96
CA ASP A 19 -14.59 3.24 8.25
C ASP A 19 -14.39 2.86 6.76
N PRO A 20 -14.90 1.70 6.31
CA PRO A 20 -14.71 1.22 4.95
C PRO A 20 -15.33 2.12 3.87
N SER A 21 -16.43 2.81 4.19
CA SER A 21 -17.21 3.61 3.25
C SER A 21 -16.42 4.76 2.67
N ASP A 22 -15.54 5.34 3.49
CA ASP A 22 -14.75 6.54 3.19
C ASP A 22 -13.26 6.23 3.02
N SER A 23 -12.89 4.94 3.00
CA SER A 23 -11.49 4.50 2.92
C SER A 23 -11.08 4.14 1.49
N TYR A 24 -9.87 4.55 1.13
CA TYR A 24 -9.21 4.18 -0.12
C TYR A 24 -8.05 3.22 0.15
N ILE A 25 -8.00 2.13 -0.62
CA ILE A 25 -6.84 1.24 -0.69
C ILE A 25 -6.04 1.63 -1.93
N LEU A 26 -4.76 1.95 -1.73
CA LEU A 26 -3.82 2.18 -2.83
C LEU A 26 -3.19 0.85 -3.24
N GLN A 27 -3.58 0.33 -4.40
CA GLN A 27 -2.97 -0.88 -4.95
C GLN A 27 -1.85 -0.50 -5.92
N MET A 28 -0.62 -0.64 -5.45
CA MET A 28 0.57 -0.13 -6.14
C MET A 28 1.33 -1.24 -6.88
N THR A 29 1.74 -0.95 -8.10
CA THR A 29 2.74 -1.73 -8.85
C THR A 29 4.06 -0.98 -8.84
N ILE A 30 5.09 -1.58 -8.25
CA ILE A 30 6.47 -1.05 -8.25
C ILE A 30 7.32 -1.94 -9.16
N PRO A 31 7.76 -1.44 -10.33
CA PRO A 31 8.60 -2.22 -11.23
C PRO A 31 9.93 -2.63 -10.56
N ALA A 32 10.44 -3.81 -10.92
CA ALA A 32 11.74 -4.27 -10.48
C ALA A 32 12.87 -3.36 -10.98
N GLY A 33 13.96 -3.27 -10.22
CA GLY A 33 15.15 -2.50 -10.61
C GLY A 33 15.03 -0.98 -10.47
N THR A 34 13.92 -0.50 -9.89
CA THR A 34 13.69 0.93 -9.64
C THR A 34 14.64 1.49 -8.56
N GLY A 35 14.95 0.72 -7.51
CA GLY A 35 15.76 1.21 -6.39
C GLY A 35 15.03 2.28 -5.55
N HIS A 36 13.72 2.40 -5.72
CA HIS A 36 12.86 3.41 -5.09
C HIS A 36 12.20 2.94 -3.80
N GLY A 37 12.70 1.87 -3.18
CA GLY A 37 12.23 1.42 -1.89
C GLY A 37 12.99 0.23 -1.35
N ALA A 38 12.61 -0.20 -0.16
CA ALA A 38 13.19 -1.37 0.50
C ALA A 38 12.13 -2.11 1.31
N TYR A 39 12.24 -3.44 1.34
CA TYR A 39 11.50 -4.27 2.28
C TYR A 39 12.17 -4.18 3.65
N ILE A 40 11.49 -3.54 4.61
CA ILE A 40 12.07 -3.22 5.92
C ILE A 40 11.47 -4.02 7.08
N ALA A 41 10.44 -4.84 6.82
CA ALA A 41 9.81 -5.66 7.84
C ALA A 41 10.81 -6.47 8.70
N PRO A 42 11.89 -7.10 8.15
CA PRO A 42 12.87 -7.83 8.96
C PRO A 42 13.68 -6.95 9.93
N LEU A 43 13.70 -5.64 9.71
CA LEU A 43 14.40 -4.68 10.56
C LEU A 43 13.49 -4.14 11.68
N SER A 44 12.16 -4.32 11.56
CA SER A 44 11.19 -3.84 12.52
C SER A 44 11.00 -4.87 13.64
N LYS A 45 11.44 -4.53 14.86
CA LYS A 45 11.23 -5.36 16.05
C LYS A 45 9.79 -5.35 16.56
N GLU A 46 9.04 -4.30 16.24
CA GLU A 46 7.68 -4.05 16.76
C GLU A 46 6.58 -4.33 15.72
N TYR A 47 6.87 -4.14 14.42
CA TYR A 47 5.88 -4.21 13.33
C TYR A 47 6.28 -5.19 12.22
N GLY A 48 7.16 -6.16 12.50
CA GLY A 48 7.68 -7.10 11.51
C GLY A 48 6.62 -7.96 10.80
N LEU A 49 5.40 -8.03 11.33
CA LEU A 49 4.27 -8.74 10.72
C LEU A 49 3.57 -7.93 9.63
N GLU A 50 3.77 -6.61 9.57
CA GLU A 50 3.09 -5.73 8.62
C GLU A 50 3.66 -5.86 7.20
N SER A 51 4.67 -6.70 6.98
CA SER A 51 5.28 -6.94 5.66
C SER A 51 5.60 -5.63 4.93
N GLU A 52 6.13 -4.66 5.67
CA GLU A 52 6.32 -3.29 5.22
C GLU A 52 7.39 -3.18 4.11
N TYR A 53 6.99 -2.49 3.05
CA TYR A 53 7.86 -1.96 2.00
C TYR A 53 7.83 -0.43 2.06
N LEU A 54 8.98 0.18 2.33
CA LEU A 54 9.09 1.63 2.46
C LEU A 54 9.50 2.22 1.12
N VAL A 55 8.64 3.07 0.56
CA VAL A 55 8.88 3.75 -0.72
C VAL A 55 9.57 5.09 -0.45
N LYS A 56 10.57 5.38 -1.30
CA LYS A 56 11.36 6.60 -1.27
C LYS A 56 10.48 7.85 -1.45
N ASP A 57 10.93 8.96 -0.88
CA ASP A 57 10.29 10.25 -1.05
C ASP A 57 10.33 10.72 -2.51
N HIS A 58 9.36 11.54 -2.88
CA HIS A 58 9.22 12.10 -4.23
C HIS A 58 9.03 11.06 -5.36
N SER A 59 8.67 9.82 -5.02
CA SER A 59 8.19 8.86 -6.01
C SER A 59 6.87 9.33 -6.61
N GLU A 60 6.72 9.10 -7.91
CA GLU A 60 5.55 9.49 -8.69
C GLU A 60 4.80 8.24 -9.14
N PHE A 61 3.47 8.28 -9.06
CA PHE A 61 2.60 7.18 -9.45
C PHE A 61 1.59 7.65 -10.49
N LYS A 62 1.38 6.82 -11.50
CA LYS A 62 0.30 6.99 -12.47
C LYS A 62 -0.88 6.13 -12.04
N VAL A 63 -2.06 6.75 -11.88
CA VAL A 63 -3.32 6.00 -11.70
C VAL A 63 -3.61 5.22 -12.97
N THR A 64 -3.79 3.92 -12.83
CA THR A 64 -4.06 2.99 -13.92
C THR A 64 -5.51 2.52 -13.94
N GLY A 65 -6.23 2.64 -12.82
CA GLY A 65 -7.61 2.21 -12.73
C GLY A 65 -8.26 2.46 -11.36
N PHE A 66 -9.55 2.17 -11.30
CA PHE A 66 -10.33 2.16 -10.07
C PHE A 66 -11.12 0.86 -10.00
N SER A 67 -11.13 0.25 -8.83
CA SER A 67 -11.89 -0.97 -8.58
C SER A 67 -12.52 -0.92 -7.19
N THR A 68 -13.28 -1.95 -6.84
CA THR A 68 -13.81 -2.14 -5.49
C THR A 68 -13.35 -3.47 -4.96
N LEU A 69 -13.08 -3.50 -3.67
CA LEU A 69 -12.70 -4.71 -2.97
C LEU A 69 -13.65 -4.95 -1.82
N THR A 70 -14.10 -6.19 -1.68
CA THR A 70 -14.86 -6.62 -0.51
C THR A 70 -13.87 -7.16 0.51
N GLY A 71 -13.74 -6.49 1.65
CA GLY A 71 -12.95 -6.98 2.79
C GLY A 71 -13.75 -7.92 3.69
N ASN A 72 -13.20 -8.18 4.87
CA ASN A 72 -13.88 -8.97 5.88
C ASN A 72 -15.22 -8.31 6.27
N TYR A 73 -16.23 -9.13 6.59
CA TYR A 73 -17.58 -8.66 6.97
C TYR A 73 -18.36 -7.94 5.86
N ASN A 74 -18.10 -8.25 4.58
CA ASN A 74 -18.78 -7.68 3.41
C ASN A 74 -18.64 -6.15 3.25
N GLN A 75 -17.63 -5.57 3.89
CA GLN A 75 -17.32 -4.15 3.77
C GLN A 75 -16.71 -3.88 2.39
N LYS A 76 -17.16 -2.83 1.71
CA LYS A 76 -16.65 -2.44 0.40
C LYS A 76 -15.66 -1.30 0.55
N TYR A 77 -14.52 -1.43 -0.12
CA TYR A 77 -13.44 -0.47 -0.15
C TYR A 77 -13.25 0.04 -1.57
N HIS A 78 -12.96 1.34 -1.70
CA HIS A 78 -12.54 1.93 -2.97
C HIS A 78 -11.06 1.64 -3.20
N VAL A 79 -10.73 1.06 -4.34
CA VAL A 79 -9.34 0.75 -4.70
C VAL A 79 -8.89 1.70 -5.79
N VAL A 80 -7.75 2.36 -5.56
CA VAL A 80 -7.04 3.13 -6.58
C VAL A 80 -5.85 2.30 -7.05
N GLU A 81 -5.90 1.83 -8.28
CA GLU A 81 -4.82 1.06 -8.89
C GLU A 81 -3.82 2.04 -9.49
N MET A 82 -2.54 1.84 -9.22
CA MET A 82 -1.49 2.74 -9.65
C MET A 82 -0.16 2.03 -9.90
N THR A 83 0.63 2.60 -10.80
CA THR A 83 1.97 2.11 -11.13
C THR A 83 2.99 3.22 -10.90
N MET A 84 4.09 2.90 -10.22
CA MET A 84 5.21 3.82 -10.04
C MET A 84 5.83 4.16 -11.40
N VAL A 85 6.07 5.44 -11.62
CA VAL A 85 6.72 5.97 -12.83
C VAL A 85 8.05 6.68 -12.53
N LYS A 86 8.31 7.04 -11.27
CA LYS A 86 9.55 7.68 -10.81
C LYS A 86 9.73 7.56 -9.30
#